data_AF-A0A7S0PIX4-F1
#
_entry.id   AF-A0A7S0PIX4-F1
#
_cell.length_a   1.000
_cell.length_b   1.000
_cell.length_c   1.000
_cell.angle_alpha   90.00
_cell.angle_beta   90.00
_cell.angle_gamma   90.00
#
_symmetry.space_group_name_H-M   'P 1'
#
loop_
_entity.id
_entity.type
_entity.pdbx_description
1 polymer ?
#
loop_
_entity_poly.entity_id
_entity_poly.type
_entity_poly.pdbx_seq_one_letter_code
_entity_poly.pdbx_strand_id
1 'polypeptide(L)'
;DSTGLGIVGGSFAISLRNVTIKIPSLIELTSGESYIKTVEDLSPYISRGDNVIINGNQFDVSYSGEYSPSVIPLSRVYNGPSTVNVVISKIQKTYLIPFNASASELRNALEYLPHCGRIRASRQGSDSQGFKWKVTFLDNMGPQPEVLIDSHYLLGSNADEIKVTVLKRGMLPN
;
A
#
# COMPACT_ATOMS: atom_id res chain seq x y z
N ASP A 1 -29.40 -5.49 -7.14
CA ASP A 1 -28.72 -6.75 -6.79
C ASP A 1 -27.24 -6.69 -7.12
N SER A 2 -26.41 -6.75 -6.07
CA SER A 2 -24.97 -6.45 -6.06
C SER A 2 -24.13 -7.74 -6.03
N THR A 3 -24.21 -8.55 -7.08
CA THR A 3 -23.54 -9.87 -7.15
C THR A 3 -22.27 -9.87 -8.00
N GLY A 4 -21.46 -8.84 -7.91
CA GLY A 4 -20.11 -8.79 -8.50
C GLY A 4 -19.08 -8.52 -7.41
N LEU A 5 -18.13 -9.43 -7.27
CA LEU A 5 -17.10 -9.51 -6.20
C LEU A 5 -17.61 -9.81 -4.79
N GLY A 6 -18.87 -9.48 -4.47
CA GLY A 6 -19.49 -9.83 -3.20
C GLY A 6 -18.82 -9.18 -1.98
N ILE A 7 -18.22 -7.98 -2.14
CA ILE A 7 -17.72 -7.19 -1.01
C ILE A 7 -18.92 -6.82 -0.13
N VAL A 8 -18.91 -7.29 1.11
CA VAL A 8 -19.96 -7.06 2.12
C VAL A 8 -19.53 -6.06 3.18
N GLY A 9 -18.24 -5.71 3.26
CA GLY A 9 -17.73 -4.79 4.26
C GLY A 9 -16.22 -4.59 4.24
N GLY A 10 -15.70 -4.04 5.34
CA GLY A 10 -14.28 -3.89 5.56
C GLY A 10 -13.68 -2.58 5.06
N SER A 11 -12.37 -2.57 4.87
CA SER A 11 -11.60 -1.38 4.48
C SER A 11 -10.39 -1.76 3.63
N PHE A 12 -9.82 -0.77 2.95
CA PHE A 12 -8.60 -0.91 2.15
C PHE A 12 -7.70 0.30 2.34
N ALA A 13 -6.41 0.17 2.03
CA ALA A 13 -5.50 1.32 1.99
C ALA A 13 -4.89 1.48 0.60
N ILE A 14 -4.56 2.72 0.24
CA ILE A 14 -3.92 3.06 -1.03
C ILE A 14 -2.50 3.55 -0.77
N SER A 15 -1.54 3.11 -1.57
CA SER A 15 -0.18 3.64 -1.56
C SER A 15 0.21 4.14 -2.95
N LEU A 16 1.08 5.15 -2.99
CA LEU A 16 1.75 5.59 -4.21
C LEU A 16 3.21 5.14 -4.12
N ARG A 17 3.66 4.32 -5.06
CA ARG A 17 4.94 3.57 -4.96
C ARG A 17 6.17 4.44 -4.70
N ASN A 18 6.18 5.69 -5.15
CA ASN A 18 7.29 6.62 -4.96
C ASN A 18 7.21 7.44 -3.67
N VAL A 19 6.09 7.41 -2.95
CA VAL A 19 5.91 8.12 -1.68
C VAL A 19 6.46 7.23 -0.59
N THR A 20 7.75 7.40 -0.29
CA THR A 20 8.46 6.60 0.70
C THR A 20 8.95 7.46 1.86
N ILE A 21 8.97 6.86 3.05
CA ILE A 21 9.65 7.41 4.21
C ILE A 21 10.83 6.51 4.54
N LYS A 22 12.00 7.11 4.67
CA LYS A 22 13.18 6.41 5.22
C LYS A 22 12.95 6.17 6.70
N ILE A 23 13.11 4.93 7.13
CA ILE A 23 12.99 4.58 8.54
C ILE A 23 14.31 4.91 9.22
N PRO A 24 14.29 5.52 10.43
CA PRO A 24 15.48 5.94 11.15
C PRO A 24 16.15 4.74 11.86
N SER A 25 16.28 3.62 11.15
CA SER A 25 16.89 2.40 11.67
C SER A 25 17.66 1.69 10.58
N LEU A 26 18.70 0.96 11.00
CA LEU A 26 19.47 0.09 10.14
C LEU A 26 19.11 -1.37 10.41
N ILE A 27 19.09 -2.17 9.35
CA ILE A 27 18.69 -3.58 9.43
C ILE A 27 19.84 -4.50 8.99
N GLU A 28 19.73 -5.75 9.41
CA GLU A 28 20.48 -6.88 8.93
C GLU A 28 19.61 -7.73 8.00
N LEU A 29 20.19 -8.10 6.86
CA LEU A 29 19.63 -9.01 5.88
C LEU A 29 20.47 -10.27 5.81
N THR A 30 19.80 -11.41 5.76
CA THR A 30 20.43 -12.71 5.55
C THR A 30 19.86 -13.33 4.29
N SER A 31 20.74 -13.72 3.36
CA SER A 31 20.32 -14.41 2.13
C SER A 31 19.54 -15.68 2.45
N GLY A 32 18.41 -15.87 1.76
CA GLY A 32 17.52 -17.02 1.93
C GLY A 32 16.49 -16.87 3.06
N GLU A 33 16.59 -15.84 3.90
CA GLU A 33 15.63 -15.60 4.97
C GLU A 33 14.43 -14.78 4.50
N SER A 34 13.26 -15.03 5.08
CA SER A 34 12.03 -14.26 4.83
C SER A 34 11.71 -13.33 5.99
N TYR A 35 12.73 -12.74 6.61
CA TYR A 35 12.59 -11.72 7.65
C TYR A 35 13.80 -10.78 7.65
N ILE A 36 13.64 -9.60 8.24
CA ILE A 36 14.73 -8.67 8.54
C ILE A 36 14.93 -8.63 10.05
N LYS A 37 16.17 -8.41 10.47
CA LYS A 37 16.55 -8.22 11.88
C LYS A 37 17.07 -6.81 12.11
N THR A 38 16.91 -6.31 13.33
CA THR A 38 17.58 -5.09 13.80
C THR A 38 17.78 -5.14 15.31
N VAL A 39 18.52 -4.19 15.84
CA VAL A 39 18.69 -3.97 17.28
C VAL A 39 17.75 -2.90 17.83
N GLU A 40 17.09 -2.13 16.97
CA GLU A 40 16.15 -1.07 17.35
C GLU A 40 14.69 -1.52 17.21
N ASP A 41 13.75 -0.80 17.81
CA ASP A 41 12.34 -1.11 17.71
C ASP A 41 11.73 -0.57 16.40
N LEU A 42 11.37 -1.47 15.49
CA LEU A 42 10.69 -1.15 14.22
C LEU A 42 9.17 -1.12 14.33
N SER A 43 8.59 -1.60 15.43
CA SER A 43 7.13 -1.67 15.60
C SER A 43 6.40 -0.32 15.52
N PRO A 44 7.01 0.85 15.86
CA PRO A 44 6.38 2.15 15.64
C PRO A 44 6.34 2.57 14.16
N TYR A 45 7.23 2.01 13.32
CA TYR A 45 7.45 2.47 11.95
C TYR A 45 6.90 1.52 10.91
N ILE A 46 6.89 0.23 11.19
CA ILE A 46 6.44 -0.82 10.28
C ILE A 46 5.32 -1.57 10.96
N SER A 47 4.35 -2.03 10.19
CA SER A 47 3.30 -2.95 10.62
C SER A 47 3.09 -4.02 9.55
N ARG A 48 2.40 -5.11 9.90
CA ARG A 48 2.04 -6.14 8.92
C ARG A 48 1.21 -5.54 7.78
N GLY A 49 1.41 -6.05 6.57
CA GLY A 49 0.84 -5.52 5.33
C GLY A 49 1.50 -4.25 4.82
N ASP A 50 2.44 -3.63 5.56
CA ASP A 50 3.21 -2.52 5.02
C ASP A 50 4.10 -2.96 3.86
N ASN A 51 4.32 -2.05 2.91
CA ASN A 51 5.23 -2.26 1.80
C ASN A 51 6.55 -1.58 2.11
N VAL A 52 7.65 -2.32 2.10
CA VAL A 52 8.99 -1.82 2.41
C VAL A 52 9.91 -1.95 1.20
N ILE A 53 10.84 -0.99 1.07
CA ILE A 53 11.89 -0.97 0.06
C ILE A 53 13.22 -1.23 0.75
N ILE A 54 13.91 -2.27 0.29
CA ILE A 54 15.20 -2.73 0.79
C ILE A 54 16.11 -2.95 -0.42
N ASN A 55 17.24 -2.26 -0.50
CA ASN A 55 18.17 -2.34 -1.64
C ASN A 55 17.48 -2.16 -3.01
N GLY A 56 16.49 -1.26 -3.08
CA GLY A 56 15.69 -1.00 -4.29
C GLY A 56 14.59 -2.02 -4.59
N ASN A 57 14.51 -3.12 -3.83
CA ASN A 57 13.50 -4.17 -4.00
C ASN A 57 12.34 -3.95 -3.02
N GLN A 58 11.11 -4.13 -3.52
CA GLN A 58 9.89 -4.00 -2.72
C GLN A 58 9.48 -5.33 -2.08
N PHE A 59 9.15 -5.33 -0.79
CA PHE A 59 8.61 -6.48 -0.06
C PHE A 59 7.35 -6.07 0.69
N ASP A 60 6.42 -7.00 0.86
CA ASP A 60 5.34 -6.83 1.82
C ASP A 60 5.78 -7.39 3.16
N VAL A 61 5.36 -6.75 4.24
CA VAL A 61 5.50 -7.30 5.58
C VAL A 61 4.44 -8.38 5.74
N SER A 62 4.88 -9.62 5.94
CA SER A 62 3.99 -10.77 5.96
C SER A 62 2.94 -10.67 7.06
N TYR A 63 1.75 -11.24 6.82
CA TYR A 63 0.75 -11.47 7.86
C TYR A 63 1.02 -12.74 8.68
N SER A 64 1.94 -13.59 8.21
CA SER A 64 2.37 -14.82 8.89
C SER A 64 3.81 -14.68 9.44
N GLY A 65 4.29 -15.70 10.17
CA GLY A 65 5.63 -15.71 10.76
C GLY A 65 5.77 -14.85 12.01
N GLU A 66 6.95 -14.85 12.61
CA GLU A 66 7.26 -14.05 13.80
C GLU A 66 7.28 -12.56 13.46
N TYR A 67 6.65 -11.75 14.31
CA TYR A 67 6.72 -10.29 14.24
C TYR A 67 6.99 -9.76 15.64
N SER A 68 8.07 -9.01 15.79
CA SER A 68 8.50 -8.40 17.04
C SER A 68 9.16 -7.04 16.76
N PRO A 69 9.45 -6.23 17.79
CA PRO A 69 10.22 -4.98 17.63
C PRO A 69 11.47 -5.11 16.75
N SER A 70 12.20 -6.22 16.86
CA SER A 70 13.49 -6.43 16.20
C SER A 70 13.45 -7.42 15.03
N VAL A 71 12.31 -8.06 14.77
CA VAL A 71 12.14 -9.05 13.69
C VAL A 71 10.88 -8.75 12.91
N ILE A 72 11.04 -8.41 11.63
CA ILE A 72 9.92 -8.12 10.73
C ILE A 72 9.87 -9.19 9.62
N PRO A 73 8.79 -9.96 9.50
CA PRO A 73 8.66 -11.00 8.50
C PRO A 73 8.35 -10.40 7.14
N LEU A 74 8.98 -10.91 6.09
CA LEU A 74 8.77 -10.55 4.70
C LEU A 74 7.86 -11.58 4.00
N SER A 75 7.09 -11.14 3.00
CA SER A 75 6.20 -12.01 2.22
C SER A 75 6.94 -13.06 1.37
N ARG A 76 8.25 -12.87 1.15
CA ARG A 76 9.11 -13.79 0.42
C ARG A 76 10.55 -13.73 0.93
N VAL A 77 11.33 -14.73 0.59
CA VAL A 77 12.77 -14.78 0.89
C VAL A 77 13.54 -13.64 0.22
N TYR A 78 14.52 -13.10 0.94
CA TYR A 78 15.51 -12.18 0.39
C TYR A 78 16.63 -12.98 -0.28
N ASN A 79 16.74 -12.87 -1.61
CA ASN A 79 17.73 -13.61 -2.42
C ASN A 79 19.01 -12.80 -2.72
N GLY A 80 19.21 -11.66 -2.07
CA GLY A 80 20.42 -10.85 -2.23
C GLY A 80 21.52 -11.25 -1.24
N PRO A 81 22.71 -10.63 -1.33
CA PRO A 81 23.81 -10.88 -0.40
C PRO A 81 23.42 -10.53 1.04
N SER A 82 23.85 -11.34 2.00
CA SER A 82 23.74 -11.00 3.42
C SER A 82 24.50 -9.70 3.71
N THR A 83 23.87 -8.75 4.39
CA THR A 83 24.42 -7.40 4.58
C THR A 83 23.88 -6.78 5.85
N VAL A 84 24.75 -6.11 6.61
CA VAL A 84 24.38 -5.32 7.79
C VAL A 84 24.34 -3.83 7.46
N ASN A 85 23.77 -3.02 8.36
CA ASN A 85 23.70 -1.57 8.19
C ASN A 85 22.92 -1.11 6.95
N VAL A 86 21.89 -1.88 6.56
CA VAL A 86 21.08 -1.58 5.38
C VAL A 86 19.99 -0.58 5.75
N VAL A 87 19.80 0.42 4.89
CA VAL A 87 18.68 1.36 4.99
C VAL A 87 17.40 0.69 4.47
N ILE A 88 16.34 0.80 5.27
CA ILE A 88 14.99 0.43 4.87
C ILE A 88 14.12 1.68 4.73
N SER A 89 13.25 1.67 3.72
CA SER A 89 12.20 2.68 3.56
C SER A 89 10.84 2.00 3.53
N LYS A 90 9.80 2.70 3.98
CA LYS A 90 8.41 2.25 3.88
C LYS A 90 7.69 3.05 2.81
N ILE A 91 6.93 2.39 1.95
CA ILE A 91 5.95 3.05 1.07
C ILE A 91 4.79 3.50 1.95
N GLN A 92 4.50 4.80 1.95
CA GLN A 92 3.37 5.32 2.71
C GLN A 92 2.05 4.89 2.10
N LYS A 93 1.14 4.52 2.99
CA LYS A 93 -0.25 4.21 2.66
C LYS A 93 -1.19 5.15 3.37
N THR A 94 -2.37 5.34 2.80
CA THR A 94 -3.46 6.05 3.46
C THR A 94 -3.82 5.35 4.78
N TYR A 95 -4.57 6.02 5.64
CA TYR A 95 -5.35 5.31 6.64
C TYR A 95 -6.37 4.36 5.96
N LEU A 96 -6.95 3.44 6.75
CA LEU A 96 -7.96 2.50 6.24
C LEU A 96 -9.19 3.26 5.73
N ILE A 97 -9.48 3.06 4.46
CA ILE A 97 -10.61 3.66 3.73
C ILE A 97 -11.76 2.65 3.76
N PRO A 98 -12.95 3.02 4.26
CA PRO A 98 -14.11 2.14 4.23
C PRO A 98 -14.43 1.68 2.81
N PHE A 99 -14.85 0.42 2.66
CA PHE A 99 -15.22 -0.14 1.34
C PHE A 99 -16.26 0.70 0.58
N ASN A 100 -17.16 1.36 1.32
CA ASN A 100 -18.25 2.20 0.81
C ASN A 100 -17.97 3.70 0.94
N ALA A 101 -16.71 4.10 1.16
CA ALA A 101 -16.30 5.49 1.28
C ALA A 101 -16.92 6.39 0.21
N SER A 102 -17.19 7.63 0.58
CA SER A 102 -17.59 8.73 -0.29
C SER A 102 -16.41 9.27 -1.11
N ALA A 103 -16.72 10.08 -2.12
CA ALA A 103 -15.67 10.77 -2.90
C ALA A 103 -14.80 11.66 -2.02
N SER A 104 -15.39 12.33 -1.03
CA SER A 104 -14.67 13.16 -0.07
C SER A 104 -13.75 12.34 0.82
N GLU A 105 -14.17 11.18 1.30
CA GLU A 105 -13.33 10.32 2.14
C GLU A 105 -12.15 9.77 1.37
N LEU A 106 -12.37 9.29 0.14
CA LEU A 106 -11.30 8.83 -0.74
C LEU A 106 -10.32 9.97 -1.06
N ARG A 107 -10.85 11.18 -1.32
CA ARG A 107 -10.04 12.37 -1.57
C ARG A 107 -9.14 12.66 -0.37
N ASN A 108 -9.74 12.83 0.81
CA ASN A 108 -9.03 13.20 2.02
C ASN A 108 -7.96 12.16 2.38
N ALA A 109 -8.24 10.87 2.17
CA ALA A 109 -7.30 9.79 2.44
C ALA A 109 -6.05 9.91 1.56
N LEU A 110 -6.23 10.15 0.26
CA LEU A 110 -5.12 10.30 -0.68
C LEU A 110 -4.37 11.62 -0.50
N GLU A 111 -5.05 12.73 -0.21
CA GLU A 111 -4.39 14.02 0.09
C GLU A 111 -3.56 13.99 1.38
N TYR A 112 -3.81 13.03 2.27
CA TYR A 112 -2.98 12.79 3.45
C TYR A 112 -1.59 12.24 3.10
N LEU A 113 -1.42 11.63 1.91
CA LEU A 113 -0.11 11.14 1.49
C LEU A 113 0.82 12.32 1.15
N PRO A 114 2.06 12.33 1.68
CA PRO A 114 3.06 13.32 1.32
C PRO A 114 3.29 13.38 -0.18
N HIS A 115 3.49 14.60 -0.67
CA HIS A 115 3.72 14.87 -2.09
C HIS A 115 2.59 14.42 -3.02
N CYS A 116 1.41 14.05 -2.53
CA CYS A 116 0.23 13.74 -3.36
C CYS A 116 -0.41 15.03 -3.95
N GLY A 117 -0.30 16.15 -3.22
CA GLY A 117 -0.89 17.43 -3.61
C GLY A 117 -2.41 17.41 -3.55
N ARG A 118 -3.07 18.44 -4.10
CA ARG A 118 -4.53 18.47 -4.20
C ARG A 118 -5.01 17.50 -5.26
N ILE A 119 -6.11 16.83 -4.97
CA ILE A 119 -6.73 15.89 -5.88
C ILE A 119 -8.25 16.12 -5.97
N ARG A 120 -8.82 15.68 -7.08
CA ARG A 120 -10.26 15.55 -7.25
C ARG A 120 -10.61 14.08 -7.35
N ALA A 121 -11.43 13.59 -6.42
CA ALA A 121 -12.03 12.27 -6.52
C ALA A 121 -13.50 12.40 -6.93
N SER A 122 -13.97 11.46 -7.76
CA SER A 122 -15.38 11.35 -8.13
C SER A 122 -15.75 9.88 -8.28
N ARG A 123 -16.92 9.50 -7.78
CA ARG A 123 -17.48 8.17 -8.01
C ARG A 123 -18.12 8.15 -9.39
N GLN A 124 -17.69 7.25 -10.26
CA GLN A 124 -18.24 7.11 -11.61
C GLN A 124 -19.46 6.17 -11.66
N GLY A 125 -19.81 5.56 -10.53
CA GLY A 125 -20.96 4.70 -10.39
C GLY A 125 -20.71 3.56 -9.40
N SER A 126 -21.76 2.78 -9.17
CA SER A 126 -21.69 1.46 -8.54
C SER A 126 -22.34 0.49 -9.50
N ASP A 127 -21.64 -0.56 -9.90
CA ASP A 127 -22.24 -1.67 -10.62
C ASP A 127 -22.26 -2.91 -9.71
N SER A 128 -22.69 -4.05 -10.25
CA SER A 128 -22.66 -5.29 -9.50
C SER A 128 -21.26 -5.59 -8.97
N GLN A 129 -20.19 -5.15 -9.65
CA GLN A 129 -18.78 -5.41 -9.36
C GLN A 129 -18.15 -4.44 -8.34
N GLY A 130 -18.94 -3.54 -7.73
CA GLY A 130 -18.48 -2.61 -6.70
C GLY A 130 -18.42 -1.15 -7.14
N PHE A 131 -17.48 -0.39 -6.58
CA PHE A 131 -17.38 1.06 -6.81
C PHE A 131 -16.25 1.43 -7.75
N LYS A 132 -16.55 2.29 -8.72
CA LYS A 132 -15.56 2.87 -9.65
C LYS A 132 -15.28 4.31 -9.27
N TRP A 133 -14.01 4.62 -9.09
CA TRP A 133 -13.52 5.94 -8.71
C TRP A 133 -12.63 6.52 -9.79
N LYS A 134 -12.84 7.80 -10.10
CA LYS A 134 -11.93 8.60 -10.91
C LYS A 134 -11.22 9.60 -10.00
N VAL A 135 -9.90 9.46 -9.92
CA VAL A 135 -8.99 10.36 -9.20
C VAL A 135 -8.22 11.19 -10.21
N THR A 136 -8.17 12.50 -10.00
CA THR A 136 -7.43 13.46 -10.83
C THR A 136 -6.50 14.25 -9.92
N PHE A 137 -5.20 14.18 -10.16
CA PHE A 137 -4.20 14.98 -9.46
C PHE A 137 -4.19 16.38 -10.06
N LEU A 138 -4.34 17.40 -9.22
CA LEU A 138 -4.47 18.79 -9.65
C LEU A 138 -3.13 19.53 -9.60
N ASP A 139 -2.29 19.23 -8.61
CA ASP A 139 -1.00 19.90 -8.45
C ASP A 139 0.16 19.11 -9.08
N ASN A 140 0.09 17.77 -9.06
CA ASN A 140 1.13 16.91 -9.62
C ASN A 140 0.74 16.45 -11.02
N MET A 141 0.96 17.30 -12.03
CA MET A 141 0.67 16.95 -13.42
C MET A 141 1.67 15.92 -13.98
N GLY A 142 1.16 15.00 -14.81
CA GLY A 142 1.97 14.01 -15.52
C GLY A 142 1.76 12.57 -15.05
N PRO A 143 2.60 11.63 -15.52
CA PRO A 143 2.51 10.22 -15.16
C PRO A 143 2.56 10.06 -13.65
N GLN A 144 1.49 9.50 -13.09
CA GLN A 144 1.43 9.24 -11.66
C GLN A 144 2.20 7.96 -11.30
N PRO A 145 2.72 7.90 -10.06
CA PRO A 145 3.33 6.70 -9.52
C PRO A 145 2.39 5.51 -9.61
N GLU A 146 2.95 4.32 -9.62
CA GLU A 146 2.16 3.09 -9.50
C GLU A 146 1.36 3.12 -8.20
N VAL A 147 0.05 2.84 -8.33
CA VAL A 147 -0.85 2.74 -7.20
C VAL A 147 -0.84 1.31 -6.71
N LEU A 148 -0.58 1.14 -5.42
CA LEU A 148 -0.65 -0.14 -4.73
C LEU A 148 -1.88 -0.12 -3.82
N ILE A 149 -2.52 -1.26 -3.67
CA ILE A 149 -3.74 -1.37 -2.86
C ILE A 149 -3.57 -2.51 -1.89
N ASP A 150 -3.71 -2.19 -0.62
CA ASP A 150 -3.81 -3.16 0.47
C ASP A 150 -5.30 -3.46 0.69
N SER A 151 -5.75 -4.59 0.13
CA SER A 151 -7.13 -5.08 0.23
C SER A 151 -7.31 -6.13 1.33
N HIS A 152 -6.31 -6.37 2.18
CA HIS A 152 -6.34 -7.46 3.17
C HIS A 152 -7.53 -7.36 4.13
N TYR A 153 -8.01 -6.14 4.41
CA TYR A 153 -9.12 -5.87 5.31
C TYR A 153 -10.48 -5.74 4.61
N LEU A 154 -10.57 -6.00 3.30
CA LEU A 154 -11.85 -6.06 2.60
C LEU A 154 -12.54 -7.39 2.89
N LEU A 155 -13.83 -7.34 3.17
CA LEU A 155 -14.65 -8.50 3.50
C LEU A 155 -15.59 -8.77 2.33
N GLY A 156 -15.61 -10.01 1.85
CA GLY A 156 -16.51 -10.41 0.77
C GLY A 156 -16.60 -11.92 0.59
N SER A 157 -17.63 -12.35 -0.13
CA SER A 157 -17.88 -13.79 -0.37
C SER A 157 -16.81 -14.46 -1.24
N ASN A 158 -16.06 -13.68 -2.05
CA ASN A 158 -14.92 -14.12 -2.85
C ASN A 158 -13.70 -13.22 -2.59
N ALA A 159 -13.10 -13.31 -1.41
CA ALA A 159 -11.96 -12.46 -1.01
C ALA A 159 -10.79 -12.47 -2.03
N ASP A 160 -10.54 -13.61 -2.69
CA ASP A 160 -9.49 -13.77 -3.71
C ASP A 160 -9.81 -13.07 -5.05
N GLU A 161 -11.07 -12.68 -5.29
CA GLU A 161 -11.50 -11.97 -6.49
C GLU A 161 -11.56 -10.44 -6.29
N ILE A 162 -11.39 -9.95 -5.06
CA ILE A 162 -11.36 -8.52 -4.76
C ILE A 162 -10.13 -7.90 -5.42
N LYS A 163 -10.33 -7.30 -6.59
CA LYS A 163 -9.30 -6.64 -7.37
C LYS A 163 -9.57 -5.15 -7.44
N VAL A 164 -8.65 -4.35 -6.93
CA VAL A 164 -8.61 -2.92 -7.22
C VAL A 164 -7.69 -2.70 -8.40
N THR A 165 -8.23 -2.09 -9.46
CA THR A 165 -7.51 -1.90 -10.73
C THR A 165 -7.42 -0.43 -11.08
N VAL A 166 -6.23 0.00 -11.52
CA VAL A 166 -6.04 1.33 -12.10
C VAL A 166 -6.39 1.24 -13.58
N LEU A 167 -7.56 1.77 -13.96
CA LEU A 167 -8.09 1.65 -15.33
C LEU A 167 -7.35 2.53 -16.35
N LYS A 168 -6.80 3.67 -15.93
CA LYS A 168 -6.07 4.59 -16.80
C LYS A 168 -5.07 5.41 -15.99
N ARG A 169 -3.80 5.47 -16.44
CA ARG A 169 -2.81 6.39 -15.88
C ARG A 169 -3.09 7.82 -16.36
N GLY A 170 -2.78 8.80 -15.52
CA GLY A 170 -2.82 10.21 -15.91
C GLY A 170 -1.86 10.49 -17.07
N MET A 171 -2.29 11.33 -17.99
CA MET A 171 -1.45 11.88 -19.07
C MET A 171 -1.28 13.38 -18.83
N LEU A 172 -0.16 13.97 -19.27
CA LEU A 172 -0.02 15.43 -19.29
C LEU A 172 -1.13 16.05 -20.15
N PRO A 173 -1.70 17.20 -19.75
CA PRO A 173 -2.53 17.99 -20.67
C PRO A 173 -1.69 18.38 -21.90
N ASN A 174 -2.24 18.17 -23.09
CA ASN A 174 -1.64 18.65 -24.34
C ASN A 174 -1.72 20.18 -24.46
#